data_AF-G0YY50-F1
#
_entry.id   AF-G0YY50-F1
#
_cell.length_a   1.000
_cell.length_b   1.000
_cell.length_c   1.000
_cell.angle_alpha   90.00
_cell.angle_beta   90.00
_cell.angle_gamma   90.00
#
_symmetry.space_group_name_H-M   'P 1'
#
loop_
_entity.id
_entity.type
_entity.pdbx_description
1 polymer ?
#
loop_
_entity_poly.entity_id
_entity_poly.type
_entity_poly.pdbx_seq_one_letter_code
_entity_poly.pdbx_strand_id
1 'polypeptide(L)' 'AAVDIRETFRRMAMNDVETAALIVGGHTFGKTHGAGPADLVGPEPEAAPLEQMGLGWKSSYGTGTGKDAITTGI' A
#
# COMPACT_ATOMS: atom_id res chain seq x y z
N ALA A 1 -14.60 9.00 -2.69
CA ALA A 1 -14.03 7.91 -3.51
C ALA A 1 -14.40 8.05 -5.00
N ALA A 2 -15.63 7.77 -5.45
CA ALA A 2 -15.90 7.67 -6.90
C ALA A 2 -15.63 8.96 -7.72
N VAL A 3 -15.91 10.14 -7.16
CA VAL A 3 -15.55 11.44 -7.79
C VAL A 3 -14.03 11.62 -7.85
N ASP A 4 -13.34 11.32 -6.74
CA ASP A 4 -11.88 11.41 -6.64
C ASP A 4 -11.18 10.44 -7.61
N ILE A 5 -11.70 9.22 -7.73
CA ILE A 5 -11.21 8.19 -8.64
C ILE A 5 -11.32 8.70 -10.08
N ARG A 6 -12.50 9.17 -10.49
CA ARG A 6 -12.70 9.70 -11.85
C ARG A 6 -11.75 10.85 -12.14
N GLU A 7 -11.61 11.81 -11.24
CA GLU A 7 -10.79 13.00 -11.48
C GLU A 7 -9.29 12.70 -11.50
N THR A 8 -8.81 11.87 -10.57
CA THR A 8 -7.37 11.51 -10.51
C THR A 8 -6.95 10.66 -11.71
N PHE A 9 -7.76 9.68 -12.11
CA PHE A 9 -7.48 8.87 -13.29
C PHE A 9 -7.63 9.68 -14.59
N ARG A 10 -8.58 10.62 -14.67
CA ARG A 10 -8.66 11.55 -15.80
C ARG A 10 -7.41 12.41 -15.93
N ARG A 11 -6.81 12.86 -14.81
CA ARG A 11 -5.50 13.56 -14.81
C ARG A 11 -4.34 12.66 -15.22
N MET A 12 -4.52 11.34 -15.14
CA MET A 12 -3.61 10.31 -15.65
C MET A 12 -4.04 9.76 -17.02
N ALA A 13 -4.89 10.50 -17.74
CA ALA A 13 -5.35 10.19 -19.10
C ALA A 13 -6.14 8.87 -19.25
N MET A 14 -6.85 8.44 -18.21
CA MET A 14 -7.75 7.29 -18.26
C MET A 14 -9.21 7.75 -18.18
N ASN A 15 -10.07 7.23 -19.07
CA ASN A 15 -11.52 7.48 -19.05
C ASN A 15 -12.26 6.54 -18.08
N ASP A 16 -13.59 6.64 -17.98
CA ASP A 16 -14.41 5.85 -17.06
C ASP A 16 -14.25 4.32 -17.25
N VAL A 17 -14.23 3.86 -18.50
CA VAL A 17 -14.14 2.42 -18.81
C VAL A 17 -12.75 1.88 -18.50
N GLU A 18 -11.71 2.62 -18.89
CA GLU A 18 -10.31 2.26 -18.63
C GLU A 18 -10.02 2.23 -17.12
N THR A 19 -10.51 3.23 -16.38
CA THR A 19 -10.35 3.32 -14.93
C THR A 19 -11.00 2.14 -14.22
N ALA A 20 -12.23 1.78 -14.61
CA ALA A 20 -12.92 0.62 -14.06
C ALA A 20 -12.16 -0.68 -14.37
N ALA A 21 -11.69 -0.85 -15.61
CA ALA A 21 -10.93 -2.02 -16.02
C ALA A 21 -9.60 -2.17 -15.27
N LEU A 22 -8.87 -1.06 -15.05
CA LEU A 22 -7.62 -1.07 -14.29
C LEU A 22 -7.83 -1.49 -12.84
N ILE A 23 -8.81 -0.90 -12.14
CA ILE A 23 -9.04 -1.17 -10.72
C ILE A 23 -9.53 -2.60 -10.52
N VAL A 24 -10.50 -3.05 -11.32
CA VAL A 24 -11.04 -4.41 -11.21
C VAL A 24 -9.97 -5.44 -11.62
N GLY A 25 -9.28 -5.21 -12.75
CA GLY A 25 -8.21 -6.08 -13.21
C GLY A 25 -7.07 -6.21 -12.19
N GLY A 26 -6.64 -5.10 -11.60
CA GLY A 26 -5.63 -5.08 -10.55
C GLY A 26 -6.06 -5.82 -9.28
N HIS A 27 -7.26 -5.51 -8.76
CA HIS A 27 -7.77 -6.11 -7.52
C HIS A 27 -8.37 -7.52 -7.70
N THR A 28 -8.28 -8.10 -8.89
CA THR A 28 -8.54 -9.55 -9.08
C THR A 28 -7.41 -10.40 -8.45
N PHE A 29 -6.25 -9.81 -8.19
CA PHE A 29 -5.07 -10.52 -7.70
C PHE A 29 -4.57 -9.99 -6.35
N GLY A 30 -4.01 -10.89 -5.55
CA GLY A 30 -3.33 -10.55 -4.30
C GLY A 30 -4.28 -10.18 -3.15
N LYS A 31 -3.78 -9.33 -2.23
CA LYS A 31 -4.49 -8.88 -1.03
C LYS A 31 -3.85 -7.63 -0.44
N THR A 32 -4.56 -6.94 0.43
CA THR A 32 -4.03 -5.90 1.32
C THR A 32 -3.30 -6.50 2.53
N HIS A 33 -2.60 -5.67 3.32
CA HIS A 33 -1.85 -6.10 4.50
C HIS A 33 -2.10 -5.16 5.69
N GLY A 34 -2.70 -5.70 6.75
CA GLY A 34 -3.11 -4.97 7.95
C GLY A 34 -3.26 -5.90 9.16
N ALA A 35 -2.27 -6.77 9.40
CA ALA A 35 -2.36 -7.82 10.42
C ALA A 35 -2.41 -7.29 11.87
N GLY A 36 -2.05 -6.03 12.11
CA GLY A 36 -1.97 -5.43 13.43
C GLY A 36 -1.97 -3.90 13.39
N PRO A 37 -1.74 -3.24 14.54
CA PRO A 37 -1.72 -1.79 14.68
C PRO A 37 -0.67 -1.10 13.78
N ALA A 38 -1.05 0.00 13.13
CA ALA A 38 -0.19 0.72 12.19
C ALA A 38 0.99 1.45 12.87
N ASP A 39 0.87 1.77 14.16
CA ASP A 39 1.92 2.42 14.96
C ASP A 39 3.11 1.52 15.29
N LEU A 40 3.00 0.22 15.01
CA LEU A 40 4.11 -0.73 15.13
C LEU A 40 5.02 -0.77 13.90
N VAL A 41 4.70 -0.01 12.84
CA VAL A 41 5.50 0.15 11.63
C VAL A 41 6.48 1.30 11.81
N GLY A 42 7.78 1.01 11.68
CA GLY A 42 8.86 1.99 11.81
C GLY A 42 8.94 2.99 10.64
N PRO A 43 9.98 3.85 10.63
CA PRO A 43 10.13 4.93 9.66
C PRO A 43 10.25 4.42 8.22
N GLU A 44 9.85 5.26 7.27
CA GLU A 44 9.99 5.05 5.83
C GLU A 44 11.47 5.03 5.38
N PRO A 45 11.78 4.55 4.15
CA PRO A 45 13.15 4.29 3.71
C PRO A 45 14.16 5.44 3.91
N GLU A 46 13.77 6.68 3.63
CA GLU A 46 14.67 7.85 3.74
C GLU A 46 14.95 8.28 5.20
N ALA A 47 14.09 7.87 6.14
CA ALA A 47 14.26 8.14 7.58
C ALA A 47 14.70 6.88 8.36
N ALA A 48 14.83 5.74 7.68
CA ALA A 48 15.29 4.50 8.29
C ALA A 48 16.79 4.58 8.64
N PRO A 49 17.22 3.93 9.73
CA PRO A 49 18.62 3.93 10.10
C PRO A 49 19.45 3.14 9.08
N LEU A 50 20.69 3.57 8.87
CA LEU A 50 21.51 3.16 7.73
C LEU A 50 21.68 1.64 7.64
N GLU A 51 21.74 0.93 8.77
CA GLU A 51 21.87 -0.53 8.85
C GLU A 51 20.71 -1.30 8.23
N GLN A 52 19.57 -0.65 7.96
CA GLN A 52 18.44 -1.25 7.23
C GLN A 52 18.63 -1.22 5.70
N MET A 53 19.77 -0.70 5.22
CA MET A 53 20.22 -0.82 3.83
C MET A 53 19.21 -0.31 2.79
N GLY A 54 18.63 0.87 3.04
CA GLY A 54 17.65 1.49 2.14
C GLY A 54 16.26 0.86 2.18
N LEU A 55 16.00 -0.06 3.11
CA LEU A 55 14.67 -0.56 3.41
C LEU A 55 14.07 0.20 4.60
N GLY A 56 12.78 0.51 4.52
CA GLY A 56 12.01 1.14 5.60
C GLY A 56 10.81 0.29 6.03
N TRP A 57 9.95 0.88 6.85
CA TRP A 57 8.71 0.28 7.37
C TRP A 57 8.92 -1.04 8.09
N LYS A 58 10.07 -1.22 8.76
CA LYS A 58 10.31 -2.38 9.62
C LYS A 58 9.21 -2.45 10.68
N SER A 59 8.42 -3.51 10.66
CA SER A 59 7.35 -3.73 11.64
C SER A 59 7.86 -4.49 12.86
N SER A 60 7.43 -4.04 14.04
CA SER A 60 7.66 -4.72 15.33
C SER A 60 6.53 -5.69 15.72
N TYR A 61 5.47 -5.76 14.91
CA TYR A 61 4.33 -6.64 15.16
C TYR A 61 4.64 -8.09 14.74
N GLY A 62 4.62 -9.03 15.70
CA GLY A 62 4.84 -10.45 15.43
C GLY A 62 6.18 -10.70 14.71
N THR A 63 6.13 -11.42 13.59
CA THR A 63 7.30 -11.61 12.70
C THR A 63 7.62 -10.39 11.82
N GLY A 64 6.72 -9.40 11.75
CA GLY A 64 6.86 -8.16 10.98
C GLY A 64 6.79 -8.33 9.46
N THR A 65 6.63 -9.56 8.96
CA THR A 65 6.60 -9.91 7.54
C THR A 65 5.64 -11.07 7.30
N GLY A 66 5.40 -11.45 6.04
CA GLY A 66 4.59 -12.63 5.71
C GLY A 66 3.18 -12.56 6.30
N LYS A 67 2.86 -13.45 7.25
CA LYS A 67 1.54 -13.52 7.88
C LYS A 67 1.22 -12.28 8.72
N ASP A 68 2.24 -11.65 9.29
CA ASP A 68 2.13 -10.49 10.17
C ASP A 68 2.45 -9.16 9.46
N ALA A 69 2.47 -9.16 8.12
CA ALA A 69 2.77 -7.97 7.35
C ALA A 69 1.71 -6.88 7.55
N ILE A 70 2.19 -5.63 7.66
CA ILE A 70 1.38 -4.41 7.74
C ILE A 70 1.91 -3.47 6.65
N THR A 71 1.02 -2.99 5.78
CA THR A 71 1.36 -2.06 4.71
C THR A 71 0.31 -0.95 4.60
N THR A 72 -0.94 -1.33 4.28
CA THR A 72 -2.05 -0.35 4.17
C THR A 72 -2.89 -0.26 5.43
N GLY A 73 -2.79 -1.26 6.33
CA GLY A 73 -3.62 -1.34 7.54
C GLY A 73 -5.05 -1.85 7.29
N ILE A 74 -5.36 -2.26 6.06
CA ILE A 74 -6.63 -2.88 5.64
C ILE A 74 -6.42 -4.40 5.54
#